data_AF-A0A959M6N7-F1
#
_entry.id   AF-A0A959M6N7-F1
#
_cell.length_a   1.000
_cell.length_b   1.000
_cell.length_c   1.000
_cell.angle_alpha   90.00
_cell.angle_beta   90.00
_cell.angle_gamma   90.00
#
_symmetry.space_group_name_H-M   'P 1'
#
loop_
_entity.id
_entity.type
_entity.pdbx_description
1 polymer ?
#
loop_
_entity_poly.entity_id
_entity_poly.type
_entity_poly.pdbx_seq_one_letter_code
_entity_poly.pdbx_strand_id
1 'polypeptide(L)'
;MMKIDGKEVFQGSVHIQKPRTETGTFLVQGNGVVFQNVGTSTVVLNRWWTIPPRGSIQFGFSSSLVSMISQEFHVSFSGPGTNRLEIAVMRIANNKLSHYIEKDV
;
A
#
# COMPACT_ATOMS: atom_id res chain seq x y z
N MET A 1 -10.73 -21.21 8.72
CA MET A 1 -10.74 -20.17 9.78
C MET A 1 -9.75 -20.57 10.88
N MET A 2 -8.66 -19.83 11.09
CA MET A 2 -7.70 -20.13 12.16
C MET A 2 -7.99 -19.24 13.37
N LYS A 3 -8.34 -19.86 14.50
CA LYS A 3 -8.45 -19.19 15.80
C LYS A 3 -7.20 -19.53 16.59
N ILE A 4 -6.48 -18.52 17.07
CA ILE A 4 -5.45 -18.67 18.10
C ILE A 4 -6.00 -17.97 19.34
N ASP A 5 -6.14 -18.70 20.45
CA ASP A 5 -6.62 -18.18 21.73
C ASP A 5 -7.96 -17.41 21.69
N GLY A 6 -8.90 -17.84 20.85
CA GLY A 6 -10.24 -17.25 20.76
C GLY A 6 -10.31 -15.86 20.13
N LYS A 7 -9.19 -15.32 19.64
CA LYS A 7 -9.14 -14.05 18.90
C LYS A 7 -9.18 -14.31 17.40
N GLU A 8 -9.96 -13.50 16.68
CA GLU A 8 -9.93 -13.51 15.22
C GLU A 8 -8.56 -13.04 14.74
N VAL A 9 -7.81 -13.92 14.07
CA VAL A 9 -6.52 -13.59 13.48
C VAL A 9 -6.75 -13.20 12.03
N PHE A 10 -6.61 -11.91 11.73
CA PHE A 10 -6.62 -11.42 10.36
C PHE A 10 -5.34 -11.89 9.65
N GLN A 11 -5.49 -12.64 8.56
CA GLN A 11 -4.35 -13.01 7.72
C GLN A 11 -4.04 -11.84 6.78
N GLY A 12 -3.02 -11.07 7.15
CA GLY A 12 -2.47 -9.98 6.34
C GLY A 12 -1.25 -10.42 5.55
N SER A 13 -1.04 -9.81 4.39
CA SER A 13 0.21 -9.87 3.63
C SER A 13 0.68 -8.45 3.34
N VAL A 14 1.99 -8.24 3.39
CA VAL A 14 2.63 -7.02 2.91
C VAL A 14 3.38 -7.38 1.64
N HIS A 15 3.07 -6.68 0.55
CA HIS A 15 3.77 -6.81 -0.71
C HIS A 15 4.63 -5.56 -0.94
N ILE A 16 5.95 -5.74 -0.91
CA ILE A 16 6.91 -4.70 -1.27
C ILE A 16 7.09 -4.74 -2.78
N GLN A 17 6.77 -3.64 -3.44
CA GLN A 17 6.96 -3.51 -4.89
C GLN A 17 8.41 -3.18 -5.21
N LYS A 18 8.81 -3.41 -6.47
CA LYS A 18 10.08 -2.90 -6.99
C LYS A 18 10.15 -1.38 -6.81
N PRO A 19 11.29 -0.84 -6.35
CA PRO A 19 11.45 0.61 -6.22
C PRO A 19 11.17 1.32 -7.53
N ARG A 20 10.52 2.48 -7.46
CA ARG A 20 10.31 3.36 -8.62
C ARG A 20 11.46 4.34 -8.70
N THR A 21 12.06 4.43 -9.87
CA THR A 21 13.18 5.35 -10.19
C THR A 21 12.79 6.35 -11.27
N GLU A 22 11.59 6.23 -11.84
CA GLU A 22 11.09 7.02 -12.96
C GLU A 22 9.66 7.49 -12.69
N THR A 23 9.29 8.61 -13.32
CA THR A 23 7.94 9.16 -13.31
C THR A 23 6.98 8.18 -13.99
N GLY A 24 5.79 8.00 -13.41
CA GLY A 24 4.78 7.12 -13.99
C GLY A 24 3.54 6.96 -13.12
N THR A 25 2.56 6.25 -13.67
CA THR A 25 1.34 5.88 -12.97
C THR A 25 1.49 4.49 -12.37
N PHE A 26 0.97 4.30 -11.16
CA PHE A 26 0.95 3.00 -10.52
C PHE A 26 -0.39 2.76 -9.83
N LEU A 27 -0.90 1.55 -10.02
CA LEU A 27 -2.14 1.10 -9.40
C LEU A 27 -1.83 0.50 -8.03
N VAL A 28 -2.48 1.02 -7.00
CA VAL A 28 -2.52 0.42 -5.67
C VAL A 28 -3.85 -0.30 -5.51
N GLN A 29 -3.76 -1.58 -5.18
CA GLN A 29 -4.89 -2.40 -4.77
C GLN A 29 -4.55 -3.08 -3.46
N GLY A 30 -5.13 -2.60 -2.36
CA GLY A 30 -4.88 -3.14 -1.03
C GLY A 30 -5.72 -2.45 0.02
N ASN A 31 -5.54 -2.79 1.28
CA ASN A 31 -6.20 -2.10 2.39
C ASN A 31 -5.42 -0.83 2.73
N GLY A 32 -4.10 -0.87 2.73
CA GLY A 32 -3.25 0.30 2.93
C GLY A 32 -2.02 0.31 2.04
N VAL A 33 -1.38 1.47 1.94
CA VAL A 33 -0.13 1.66 1.19
C VAL A 33 0.77 2.68 1.88
N VAL A 34 2.05 2.34 2.00
CA VAL A 34 3.11 3.26 2.41
C VAL A 34 3.98 3.59 1.21
N PHE A 35 4.25 4.88 1.05
CA PHE A 35 5.21 5.44 0.11
C PHE A 35 6.39 5.97 0.91
N GLN A 36 7.59 5.43 0.67
CA GLN A 36 8.81 5.86 1.33
C GLN A 36 9.79 6.39 0.28
N ASN A 37 10.12 7.67 0.36
CA ASN A 37 11.18 8.24 -0.44
C ASN A 37 12.52 7.86 0.19
N VAL A 38 13.28 6.99 -0.47
CA VAL A 38 14.65 6.61 -0.05
C VAL A 38 15.72 7.26 -0.91
N GLY A 39 15.30 8.07 -1.90
CA GLY A 39 16.16 8.89 -2.74
C GLY A 39 16.46 10.25 -2.14
N THR A 40 17.11 11.10 -2.93
CA THR A 40 17.50 12.47 -2.57
C THR A 40 16.72 13.55 -3.32
N SER A 41 16.01 13.20 -4.39
CA SER A 41 15.00 14.06 -5.02
C SER A 41 13.69 14.06 -4.23
N THR A 42 12.89 15.12 -4.32
CA THR A 42 11.53 15.14 -3.76
C THR A 42 10.59 14.29 -4.63
N VAL A 43 9.77 13.46 -4.01
CA VAL A 43 8.70 12.72 -4.71
C VAL A 43 7.42 13.55 -4.65
N VAL A 44 6.69 13.59 -5.77
CA VAL A 44 5.36 14.22 -5.86
C VAL A 44 4.36 13.15 -6.28
N LEU A 45 3.33 12.92 -5.46
CA LEU A 45 2.22 12.03 -5.75
C LEU A 45 0.98 12.83 -6.15
N ASN A 46 0.34 12.45 -7.25
CA ASN A 46 -0.88 13.06 -7.79
C ASN A 46 -0.82 14.57 -8.01
N ARG A 47 0.38 15.18 -8.07
CA ARG A 47 0.62 16.63 -8.18
C ARG A 47 0.39 17.46 -6.91
N TRP A 48 -0.04 16.87 -5.80
CA TRP A 48 -0.37 17.62 -4.56
C TRP A 48 0.43 17.16 -3.35
N TRP A 49 0.68 15.86 -3.23
CA TRP A 49 1.36 15.29 -2.07
C TRP A 49 2.86 15.26 -2.32
N THR A 50 3.65 15.88 -1.46
CA THR A 50 5.11 15.86 -1.55
C THR A 50 5.67 14.96 -0.46
N ILE A 51 6.65 14.13 -0.84
CA ILE A 51 7.42 13.31 0.09
C ILE A 51 8.87 13.78 0.01
N PRO A 52 9.36 14.51 1.03
CA PRO A 52 10.75 14.97 1.04
C PRO A 52 11.71 13.78 1.09
N PRO A 53 13.01 13.97 0.81
CA PRO A 53 14.02 12.93 0.98
C PRO A 53 13.92 12.27 2.37
N ARG A 54 13.93 10.93 2.40
CA ARG A 54 13.76 10.10 3.61
C ARG A 54 12.37 10.20 4.28
N GLY A 55 11.44 10.95 3.71
CA GLY A 55 10.06 11.06 4.19
C GLY A 55 9.17 9.91 3.73
N SER A 56 7.98 9.82 4.35
CA SER A 56 6.93 8.88 3.95
C SER A 56 5.53 9.46 4.06
N ILE A 57 4.60 8.85 3.32
CA ILE A 57 3.17 9.09 3.43
C ILE A 57 2.42 7.75 3.36
N GLN A 58 1.27 7.69 4.02
CA GLN A 58 0.52 6.46 4.25
C GLN A 58 -0.96 6.70 3.92
N PHE A 59 -1.60 5.74 3.25
CA PHE A 59 -3.04 5.77 2.95
C PHE A 59 -3.70 4.43 3.32
N GLY A 60 -4.99 4.45 3.69
CA GLY A 60 -5.81 3.25 3.86
C GLY A 60 -5.62 2.46 5.16
N PHE A 61 -4.95 3.02 6.17
CA PHE A 61 -4.76 2.35 7.47
C PHE A 61 -5.95 2.59 8.42
N SER A 62 -7.18 2.20 8.04
CA SER A 62 -8.32 2.23 8.97
C SER A 62 -8.36 0.96 9.84
N SER A 63 -8.75 1.11 11.10
CA SER A 63 -8.94 0.01 12.06
C SER A 63 -10.06 -0.97 11.66
N SER A 64 -10.97 -0.56 10.78
CA SER A 64 -11.89 -1.47 10.10
C SER A 64 -11.19 -2.04 8.86
N LEU A 65 -10.66 -3.25 9.00
CA LEU A 65 -9.92 -4.03 7.99
C LEU A 65 -10.76 -4.49 6.78
N VAL A 66 -11.74 -3.69 6.37
CA VAL A 66 -12.84 -4.11 5.49
C VAL A 66 -12.79 -3.42 4.12
N SER A 67 -12.21 -2.22 4.02
CA SER A 67 -12.21 -1.47 2.76
C SER A 67 -10.91 -1.69 2.00
N MET A 68 -10.99 -2.21 0.78
CA MET A 68 -9.89 -2.17 -0.19
C MET A 68 -9.90 -0.82 -0.92
N ILE A 69 -8.74 -0.17 -0.98
CA ILE A 69 -8.47 0.91 -1.90
C ILE A 69 -8.04 0.32 -3.25
N SER A 70 -8.62 0.84 -4.34
CA SER A 70 -8.15 0.64 -5.71
C SER A 70 -7.95 2.02 -6.30
N GLN A 71 -6.70 2.49 -6.33
CA GLN A 71 -6.39 3.86 -6.73
C GLN A 71 -5.13 3.92 -7.57
N GLU A 72 -5.20 4.65 -8.67
CA GLU A 72 -4.04 5.07 -9.43
C GLU A 72 -3.40 6.29 -8.77
N PHE A 73 -2.09 6.25 -8.70
CA PHE A 73 -1.28 7.33 -8.22
C PHE A 73 -0.25 7.70 -9.29
N HIS A 74 -0.10 8.99 -9.54
CA HIS A 74 0.90 9.55 -10.45
C HIS A 74 2.13 9.94 -9.63
N VAL A 75 3.26 9.25 -9.83
CA VAL A 75 4.56 9.62 -9.25
C VAL A 75 5.28 10.51 -10.24
N SER A 76 5.83 11.61 -9.74
CA SER A 76 6.94 12.31 -10.39
C SER A 76 8.03 12.62 -9.37
N PHE A 77 9.24 12.87 -9.87
CA PHE A 77 10.37 13.29 -9.05
C PHE A 77 10.74 14.73 -9.41
N SER A 78 11.10 15.53 -8.40
CA SER A 78 11.42 16.94 -8.54
C SER A 78 12.70 17.29 -7.79
N GLY A 79 13.54 18.09 -8.44
CA GLY A 79 14.84 18.51 -7.93
C GLY A 79 15.99 17.58 -8.32
N PRO A 80 17.24 17.98 -8.01
CA PRO A 80 18.42 17.19 -8.31
C PRO A 80 18.52 15.95 -7.41
N GLY A 81 19.26 14.93 -7.86
CA GLY A 81 19.62 13.78 -7.04
C GLY A 81 19.16 12.44 -7.61
N THR A 82 19.03 11.46 -6.72
CA THR A 82 18.62 10.10 -7.06
C THR A 82 17.12 9.93 -6.81
N ASN A 83 16.42 9.52 -7.85
CA ASN A 83 15.01 9.16 -7.80
C ASN A 83 14.87 7.74 -7.25
N ARG A 84 14.29 7.59 -6.05
CA ARG A 84 14.00 6.26 -5.51
C ARG A 84 12.85 6.28 -4.52
N LEU A 85 11.73 5.69 -4.93
CA LEU A 85 10.53 5.53 -4.13
C LEU A 85 10.27 4.05 -3.86
N GLU A 86 10.22 3.65 -2.60
CA GLU A 86 9.81 2.33 -2.17
C GLU A 86 8.32 2.33 -1.81
N ILE A 87 7.62 1.26 -2.18
CA ILE A 87 6.16 1.17 -2.03
C ILE A 87 5.84 -0.17 -1.37
N ALA A 88 5.18 -0.09 -0.22
CA ALA A 88 4.66 -1.26 0.49
C ALA A 88 3.14 -1.24 0.48
N VAL A 89 2.52 -2.28 -0.06
CA VAL A 89 1.06 -2.44 -0.09
C VAL A 89 0.65 -3.50 0.92
N MET A 90 -0.22 -3.14 1.84
CA MET A 90 -0.80 -4.04 2.82
C MET A 90 -2.14 -4.56 2.29
N ARG A 91 -2.31 -5.88 2.31
CA ARG A 91 -3.56 -6.56 1.99
C ARG A 91 -3.97 -7.42 3.17
N ILE A 92 -5.17 -7.22 3.67
CA ILE A 92 -5.77 -7.99 4.74
C ILE A 92 -6.99 -8.66 4.17
N ALA A 93 -6.96 -9.99 4.13
CA ALA A 93 -8.11 -10.77 3.74
C ALA A 93 -9.08 -10.81 4.93
N ASN A 94 -10.25 -10.19 4.77
CA ASN A 94 -11.36 -10.47 5.65
C ASN A 94 -12.01 -11.78 5.18
N ASN A 95 -11.74 -12.88 5.87
CA ASN A 95 -12.20 -14.23 5.51
C ASN A 95 -13.73 -14.45 5.61
N LYS A 96 -14.55 -13.39 5.64
CA LYS A 96 -16.00 -13.53 5.55
C LYS A 96 -16.46 -14.13 4.21
N LEU A 97 -15.70 -13.97 3.13
CA LEU A 97 -16.02 -14.59 1.83
C LEU A 97 -15.62 -16.08 1.74
N SER A 98 -14.56 -16.54 2.43
CA SER A 98 -14.20 -17.96 2.45
C SER A 98 -15.28 -18.84 3.10
N HIS A 99 -16.10 -18.28 4.00
CA HIS A 99 -17.24 -18.99 4.59
C HIS A 99 -18.47 -19.13 3.67
N TYR A 100 -18.54 -18.35 2.59
CA TYR A 100 -19.59 -18.52 1.58
C TYR A 100 -19.19 -19.54 0.51
N ILE A 101 -17.89 -19.71 0.25
CA ILE A 101 -17.40 -20.68 -0.75
C ILE A 101 -17.43 -22.11 -0.21
N GLU A 102 -17.21 -22.32 1.09
CA GLU A 102 -17.30 -23.65 1.73
C GLU A 102 -18.74 -24.13 2.03
N LYS A 103 -19.77 -23.30 1.78
CA LYS A 103 -21.17 -23.69 1.99
C LYS A 103 -21.93 -24.11 0.73
N ASP A 104 -21.30 -23.98 -0.45
CA ASP A 104 -21.85 -24.41 -1.74
C ASP A 104 -20.96 -25.48 -2.43
N VAL A 105 -20.28 -26.33 -1.66
CA VAL A 105 -19.68 -27.60 -2.14
C VAL A 105 -20.07 -28.74 -1.22
#